data_AF-J4UAX1-F1
#
_entry.id   AF-J4UAX1-F1
#
_cell.length_a   1.000
_cell.length_b   1.000
_cell.length_c   1.000
_cell.angle_alpha   90.00
_cell.angle_beta   90.00
_cell.angle_gamma   90.00
#
_symmetry.space_group_name_H-M   'P 1'
#
loop_
_entity.id
_entity.type
_entity.pdbx_description
1 polymer ?
#
loop_
_entity_poly.entity_id
_entity_poly.type
_entity_poly.pdbx_seq_one_letter_code
_entity_poly.pdbx_strand_id
1 'polypeptide(L)'
;MRTYTWDEYYEKFYDWAESTQVRNLSALTSLGSADEVGEIIIELQVNVPAANRLLRKAVEEKLAFSGSDLAEFAYINDKELATAAVRNSAERLTAEDMEYLYGEIDDEVIIEICKQRNILLPEALREEEEEDIYIDDFIPEPPAPKRGFFGTLAAIFAGASAGVSLAQGRRHNGRCNGDCANCPPHYGYRYGRWYYGHDHDHGCEFGGNKGSGSMD
;
A
#
# COMPACT_ATOMS: atom_id res chain seq x y z
N MET A 1 27.21 -35.43 -21.11
CA MET A 1 26.94 -34.99 -19.72
C MET A 1 25.72 -35.75 -19.22
N ARG A 2 25.66 -36.08 -17.93
CA ARG A 2 24.44 -36.61 -17.32
C ARG A 2 23.35 -35.53 -17.42
N THR A 3 22.15 -35.91 -17.89
CA THR A 3 20.94 -35.08 -17.85
C THR A 3 20.27 -35.25 -16.49
N TYR A 4 19.57 -34.21 -16.03
CA TYR A 4 18.76 -34.25 -14.81
C TYR A 4 17.33 -33.84 -15.15
N THR A 5 16.36 -34.56 -14.59
CA THR A 5 15.00 -34.03 -14.48
C THR A 5 14.96 -32.87 -13.49
N TRP A 6 13.91 -32.05 -13.54
CA TRP A 6 13.72 -30.99 -12.53
C TRP A 6 13.65 -31.57 -11.12
N ASP A 7 12.81 -32.59 -10.91
CA ASP A 7 12.63 -33.24 -9.60
C ASP A 7 13.97 -33.74 -9.01
N GLU A 8 14.78 -34.44 -9.82
CA GLU A 8 16.10 -34.90 -9.37
C GLU A 8 17.07 -33.76 -9.04
N TYR A 9 16.96 -32.63 -9.73
CA TYR A 9 17.78 -31.45 -9.49
C TYR A 9 17.36 -30.75 -8.20
N TYR A 10 16.05 -30.51 -8.04
CA TYR A 10 15.46 -29.85 -6.90
C TYR A 10 15.70 -30.65 -5.60
N GLU A 11 15.42 -31.96 -5.61
CA GLU A 11 15.63 -32.83 -4.44
C GLU A 11 17.08 -32.85 -3.93
N LYS A 12 18.05 -32.71 -4.83
CA LYS A 12 19.49 -32.82 -4.50
C LYS A 12 20.21 -31.49 -4.42
N PHE A 13 19.51 -30.38 -4.65
CA PHE A 13 20.12 -29.06 -4.75
C PHE A 13 20.97 -28.72 -3.53
N TYR A 14 20.39 -28.91 -2.33
CA TYR A 14 21.05 -28.61 -1.05
C TYR A 14 22.14 -29.61 -0.64
N ASP A 15 22.18 -30.79 -1.25
CA ASP A 15 23.22 -31.80 -1.00
C ASP A 15 24.51 -31.51 -1.78
N TRP A 16 24.46 -30.60 -2.76
CA TRP A 16 25.57 -30.31 -3.65
C TRP A 16 26.35 -29.08 -3.22
N ALA A 17 27.66 -29.10 -3.48
CA ALA A 17 28.45 -27.87 -3.48
C ALA A 17 27.95 -26.92 -4.58
N GLU A 18 28.06 -25.60 -4.37
CA GLU A 18 27.58 -24.55 -5.28
C GLU A 18 28.04 -24.77 -6.74
N SER A 19 29.30 -25.11 -6.95
CA SER A 19 29.84 -25.40 -8.30
C SER A 19 29.10 -26.55 -9.01
N THR A 20 28.61 -27.53 -8.24
CA THR A 20 27.82 -28.65 -8.76
C THR A 20 26.37 -28.24 -9.03
N GLN A 21 25.76 -27.43 -8.15
CA GLN A 21 24.43 -26.83 -8.38
C GLN A 21 24.41 -26.07 -9.72
N VAL A 22 25.38 -25.17 -9.91
CA VAL A 22 25.49 -24.31 -11.11
C VAL A 22 25.76 -25.14 -12.36
N ARG A 23 26.68 -26.11 -12.30
CA ARG A 23 27.00 -26.99 -13.43
C ARG A 23 25.79 -27.81 -13.88
N ASN A 24 25.00 -28.33 -12.93
CA ASN A 24 23.88 -29.21 -13.22
C ASN A 24 22.66 -28.44 -13.78
N LEU A 25 22.52 -27.13 -13.55
CA LEU A 25 21.47 -26.29 -14.18
C LEU A 25 21.47 -26.41 -15.71
N SER A 26 22.64 -26.46 -16.32
CA SER A 26 22.78 -26.57 -17.78
C SER A 26 22.27 -27.91 -18.34
N ALA A 27 22.08 -28.90 -17.47
CA ALA A 27 21.60 -30.23 -17.82
C ALA A 27 20.07 -30.38 -17.68
N LEU A 28 19.37 -29.34 -17.22
CA LEU A 28 17.92 -29.30 -17.13
C LEU A 28 17.27 -29.10 -18.49
N THR A 29 16.40 -30.04 -18.86
CA THR A 29 15.63 -30.03 -20.12
C THR A 29 14.20 -29.52 -19.97
N SER A 30 13.72 -29.38 -18.73
CA SER A 30 12.43 -28.81 -18.37
C SER A 30 12.54 -28.20 -16.98
N LEU A 31 11.61 -27.30 -16.64
CA LEU A 31 11.47 -26.74 -15.30
C LEU A 31 10.29 -27.39 -14.57
N GLY A 32 10.24 -27.17 -13.25
CA GLY A 32 9.12 -27.59 -12.41
C GLY A 32 8.12 -26.47 -12.19
N SER A 33 7.50 -26.47 -11.02
CA SER A 33 6.52 -25.44 -10.64
C SER A 33 7.19 -24.07 -10.48
N ALA A 34 6.40 -22.99 -10.64
CA ALA A 34 6.91 -21.63 -10.44
C ALA A 34 7.43 -21.42 -9.02
N ASP A 35 6.80 -22.03 -8.02
CA ASP A 35 7.19 -21.90 -6.61
C ASP A 35 8.59 -22.54 -6.36
N GLU A 36 8.79 -23.78 -6.80
CA GLU A 36 10.10 -24.45 -6.69
C GLU A 36 11.18 -23.75 -7.50
N VAL A 37 10.85 -23.31 -8.72
CA VAL A 37 11.81 -22.60 -9.57
C VAL A 37 12.20 -21.26 -8.95
N GLY A 38 11.24 -20.55 -8.35
CA GLY A 38 11.47 -19.29 -7.67
C GLY A 38 12.39 -19.43 -6.46
N GLU A 39 12.15 -20.45 -5.63
CA GLU A 39 13.02 -20.81 -4.50
C GLU A 39 14.47 -20.99 -4.97
N ILE A 40 14.69 -21.81 -6.00
CA ILE A 40 16.05 -22.06 -6.51
C ILE A 40 16.69 -20.79 -7.10
N ILE A 41 15.93 -19.91 -7.75
CA ILE A 41 16.45 -18.63 -8.25
C ILE A 41 16.96 -17.77 -7.08
N ILE A 42 16.20 -17.69 -5.98
CA ILE A 42 16.55 -16.92 -4.79
C ILE A 42 17.75 -17.53 -4.06
N GLU A 43 17.82 -18.86 -3.95
CA GLU A 43 18.96 -19.57 -3.36
C GLU A 43 20.26 -19.36 -4.15
N LEU A 44 20.15 -19.15 -5.47
CA LEU A 44 21.28 -18.84 -6.34
C LEU A 44 21.71 -17.36 -6.28
N GLN A 45 21.20 -16.53 -5.36
CA GLN A 45 21.55 -15.11 -5.26
C GLN A 45 23.06 -14.84 -5.10
N VAL A 46 23.79 -15.76 -4.49
CA VAL A 46 25.26 -15.69 -4.36
C VAL A 46 26.00 -15.94 -5.69
N ASN A 47 25.28 -16.45 -6.70
CA ASN A 47 25.74 -16.70 -8.05
C ASN A 47 24.77 -16.10 -9.08
N VAL A 48 24.69 -14.77 -9.11
CA VAL A 48 23.81 -13.99 -10.01
C VAL A 48 23.81 -14.49 -11.47
N PRO A 49 24.94 -14.85 -12.11
CA PRO A 49 24.92 -15.40 -13.47
C PRO A 49 24.15 -16.73 -13.59
N ALA A 50 24.16 -17.57 -12.55
CA ALA A 50 23.36 -18.79 -12.50
C ALA A 50 21.87 -18.51 -12.27
N ALA A 51 21.56 -17.59 -11.34
CA ALA A 51 20.19 -17.13 -11.10
C ALA A 51 19.56 -16.54 -12.37
N ASN A 52 20.26 -15.62 -13.05
CA ASN A 52 19.80 -15.03 -14.33
C ASN A 52 19.60 -16.07 -15.43
N ARG A 53 20.44 -17.12 -15.47
CA ARG A 53 20.29 -18.21 -16.44
C ARG A 53 19.03 -19.02 -16.18
N LEU A 54 18.71 -19.30 -14.92
CA LEU A 54 17.49 -20.03 -14.56
C LEU A 54 16.24 -19.17 -14.77
N LEU A 55 16.25 -17.91 -14.32
CA LEU A 55 15.15 -16.97 -14.53
C LEU A 55 14.84 -16.77 -16.03
N ARG A 56 15.87 -16.68 -16.88
CA ARG A 56 15.69 -16.60 -18.34
C ARG A 56 14.93 -17.80 -18.90
N LYS A 57 15.29 -19.02 -18.50
CA LYS A 57 14.56 -20.24 -18.91
C LYS A 57 13.11 -20.20 -18.42
N ALA A 58 12.89 -19.77 -17.18
CA ALA A 58 11.55 -19.65 -16.61
C ALA A 58 10.68 -18.62 -17.35
N VAL A 59 11.28 -17.50 -17.75
CA VAL A 59 10.62 -16.48 -18.57
C VAL A 59 10.25 -17.03 -19.95
N GLU A 60 11.14 -17.80 -20.59
CA GLU A 60 10.88 -18.47 -21.87
C GLU A 60 9.74 -19.50 -21.77
N GLU A 61 9.66 -20.23 -20.65
CA GLU A 61 8.57 -21.18 -20.35
C GLU A 61 7.28 -20.49 -19.83
N LYS A 62 7.29 -19.15 -19.70
CA LYS A 62 6.16 -18.33 -19.21
C LYS A 62 5.65 -18.72 -17.82
N LEU A 63 6.55 -19.08 -16.92
CA LEU A 63 6.20 -19.31 -15.52
C LEU A 63 5.66 -18.02 -14.88
N ALA A 64 4.64 -18.16 -14.03
CA ALA A 64 3.98 -17.07 -13.32
C ALA A 64 4.28 -17.16 -11.81
N PHE A 65 5.11 -16.26 -11.33
CA PHE A 65 5.67 -16.21 -9.97
C PHE A 65 4.86 -15.34 -9.02
N SER A 66 5.01 -15.54 -7.71
CA SER A 66 4.38 -14.71 -6.70
C SER A 66 4.95 -13.28 -6.69
N GLY A 67 4.17 -12.30 -6.19
CA GLY A 67 4.67 -10.93 -6.05
C GLY A 67 5.90 -10.85 -5.15
N SER A 68 5.95 -11.66 -4.08
CA SER A 68 7.10 -11.75 -3.19
C SER A 68 8.35 -12.27 -3.90
N ASP A 69 8.24 -13.34 -4.70
CA ASP A 69 9.40 -13.85 -5.44
C ASP A 69 9.88 -12.83 -6.47
N LEU A 70 8.95 -12.13 -7.13
CA LEU A 70 9.28 -11.12 -8.14
C LEU A 70 10.02 -9.92 -7.55
N ALA A 71 9.67 -9.51 -6.32
CA ALA A 71 10.41 -8.47 -5.60
C ALA A 71 11.85 -8.92 -5.28
N GLU A 72 12.03 -10.17 -4.83
CA GLU A 72 13.37 -10.74 -4.64
C GLU A 72 14.15 -10.83 -5.96
N PHE A 73 13.50 -11.22 -7.06
CA PHE A 73 14.15 -11.26 -8.37
C PHE A 73 14.59 -9.88 -8.83
N ALA A 74 13.81 -8.83 -8.57
CA ALA A 74 14.19 -7.45 -8.92
C ALA A 74 15.47 -7.01 -8.19
N TYR A 75 15.69 -7.50 -6.96
CA TYR A 75 16.91 -7.25 -6.20
C TYR A 75 18.12 -8.08 -6.69
N ILE A 76 17.88 -9.35 -7.07
CA ILE A 76 18.94 -10.32 -7.36
C ILE A 76 19.37 -10.31 -8.85
N ASN A 77 18.40 -10.19 -9.75
CA ASN A 77 18.54 -10.50 -11.17
C ASN A 77 18.68 -9.27 -12.06
N ASP A 78 19.02 -9.51 -13.33
CA ASP A 78 19.03 -8.44 -14.33
C ASP A 78 17.64 -7.78 -14.42
N LYS A 79 17.60 -6.45 -14.39
CA LYS A 79 16.34 -5.67 -14.34
C LYS A 79 15.38 -6.05 -15.47
N GLU A 80 15.91 -6.24 -16.68
CA GLU A 80 15.11 -6.63 -17.85
C GLU A 80 14.51 -8.04 -17.71
N LEU A 81 15.23 -8.97 -17.07
CA LEU A 81 14.74 -10.33 -16.81
C LEU A 81 13.68 -10.32 -15.71
N ALA A 82 13.92 -9.62 -14.61
CA ALA A 82 12.94 -9.47 -13.53
C ALA A 82 11.65 -8.83 -14.07
N THR A 83 11.77 -7.76 -14.86
CA THR A 83 10.63 -7.11 -15.54
C THR A 83 9.88 -8.08 -16.46
N ALA A 84 10.59 -8.94 -17.20
CA ALA A 84 9.95 -9.94 -18.05
C ALA A 84 9.19 -10.99 -17.24
N ALA A 85 9.73 -11.41 -16.08
CA ALA A 85 9.06 -12.32 -15.16
C ALA A 85 7.80 -11.69 -14.54
N VAL A 86 7.85 -10.40 -14.19
CA VAL A 86 6.68 -9.63 -13.73
C VAL A 86 5.59 -9.62 -14.80
N ARG A 87 5.95 -9.35 -16.05
CA ARG A 87 4.99 -9.38 -17.18
C ARG A 87 4.36 -10.75 -17.39
N ASN A 88 5.14 -11.84 -17.31
CA ASN A 88 4.58 -13.20 -17.38
C ASN A 88 3.61 -13.50 -16.23
N SER A 89 3.85 -12.87 -15.07
CA SER A 89 3.07 -13.08 -13.85
C SER A 89 1.89 -12.12 -13.72
N ALA A 90 1.70 -11.18 -14.64
CA ALA A 90 0.69 -10.11 -14.55
C ALA A 90 -0.73 -10.61 -14.25
N GLU A 91 -1.07 -11.83 -14.66
CA GLU A 91 -2.42 -12.37 -14.43
C GLU A 91 -2.73 -12.71 -12.97
N ARG A 92 -1.71 -13.01 -12.17
CA ARG A 92 -1.85 -13.42 -10.75
C ARG A 92 -1.59 -12.29 -9.76
N LEU A 93 -1.09 -11.14 -10.22
CA LEU A 93 -0.72 -10.04 -9.34
C LEU A 93 -1.95 -9.34 -8.78
N THR A 94 -1.83 -8.90 -7.54
CA THR A 94 -2.83 -8.18 -6.77
C THR A 94 -2.41 -6.73 -6.54
N ALA A 95 -3.29 -5.90 -5.98
CA ALA A 95 -2.95 -4.54 -5.60
C ALA A 95 -1.82 -4.50 -4.54
N GLU A 96 -1.81 -5.46 -3.62
CA GLU A 96 -0.76 -5.58 -2.60
C GLU A 96 0.60 -5.94 -3.24
N ASP A 97 0.62 -6.84 -4.23
CA ASP A 97 1.85 -7.15 -4.96
C ASP A 97 2.40 -5.93 -5.71
N MET A 98 1.53 -5.04 -6.22
CA MET A 98 1.96 -3.82 -6.90
C MET A 98 2.66 -2.85 -5.95
N GLU A 99 2.23 -2.76 -4.68
CA GLU A 99 2.90 -1.95 -3.66
C GLU A 99 4.32 -2.48 -3.36
N TYR A 100 4.50 -3.81 -3.35
CA TYR A 100 5.82 -4.41 -3.15
C TYR A 100 6.75 -4.24 -4.35
N LEU A 101 6.20 -4.24 -5.57
CA LEU A 101 6.98 -4.06 -6.79
C LEU A 101 7.32 -2.59 -7.05
N TYR A 102 6.60 -1.66 -6.43
CA TYR A 102 6.89 -0.23 -6.51
C TYR A 102 8.28 0.08 -5.94
N GLY A 103 9.08 0.83 -6.72
CA GLY A 103 10.49 1.12 -6.42
C GLY A 103 11.47 0.05 -6.89
N GLU A 104 11.02 -1.18 -7.14
CA GLU A 104 11.84 -2.28 -7.65
C GLU A 104 11.70 -2.46 -9.18
N ILE A 105 10.49 -2.23 -9.70
CA ILE A 105 10.14 -2.28 -11.12
C ILE A 105 9.85 -0.87 -11.63
N ASP A 106 10.19 -0.59 -12.89
CA ASP A 106 9.90 0.73 -13.50
C ASP A 106 8.40 1.07 -13.42
N ASP A 107 8.12 2.29 -12.97
CA ASP A 107 6.76 2.80 -12.75
C ASP A 107 5.89 2.67 -14.00
N GLU A 108 6.44 2.87 -15.19
CA GLU A 108 5.69 2.71 -16.44
C GLU A 108 5.16 1.28 -16.63
N VAL A 109 5.92 0.27 -16.20
CA VAL A 109 5.50 -1.13 -16.28
C VAL A 109 4.42 -1.43 -15.25
N ILE A 110 4.55 -0.89 -14.02
CA ILE A 110 3.54 -1.02 -12.98
C ILE A 110 2.22 -0.39 -13.43
N ILE A 111 2.28 0.84 -13.96
CA ILE A 111 1.12 1.58 -14.48
C ILE A 111 0.48 0.81 -15.64
N GLU A 112 1.28 0.28 -16.56
CA GLU A 112 0.81 -0.53 -17.67
C GLU A 112 0.02 -1.76 -17.18
N ILE A 113 0.59 -2.54 -16.27
CA ILE A 113 -0.01 -3.78 -15.75
C ILE A 113 -1.27 -3.47 -14.94
N CYS A 114 -1.23 -2.48 -14.04
CA CYS A 114 -2.38 -2.08 -13.23
C CYS A 114 -3.56 -1.69 -14.12
N LYS A 115 -3.31 -0.87 -15.15
CA LYS A 115 -4.34 -0.47 -16.12
C LYS A 115 -4.89 -1.65 -16.91
N GLN A 116 -4.04 -2.55 -17.40
CA GLN A 116 -4.47 -3.72 -18.17
C GLN A 116 -5.30 -4.70 -17.34
N ARG A 117 -4.96 -4.86 -16.06
CA ARG A 117 -5.60 -5.80 -15.13
C ARG A 117 -6.70 -5.18 -14.28
N ASN A 118 -6.93 -3.87 -14.42
CA ASN A 118 -7.84 -3.10 -13.57
C ASN A 118 -7.53 -3.30 -12.07
N ILE A 119 -6.24 -3.22 -11.72
CA ILE A 119 -5.70 -3.27 -10.36
C ILE A 119 -5.47 -1.83 -9.90
N LEU A 120 -5.68 -1.56 -8.61
CA LEU A 120 -5.40 -0.27 -8.00
C LEU A 120 -3.89 0.03 -8.09
N LEU A 121 -3.53 1.24 -8.54
CA LEU A 121 -2.14 1.69 -8.56
C LEU A 121 -1.56 1.79 -7.14
N PRO A 122 -0.24 1.58 -6.98
CA PRO A 122 0.46 1.88 -5.73
C PRO A 122 0.17 3.30 -5.26
N GLU A 123 0.08 3.49 -3.94
CA GLU A 123 -0.31 4.77 -3.36
C GLU A 123 0.49 5.95 -3.90
N ALA A 124 1.81 5.77 -4.02
CA ALA A 124 2.74 6.79 -4.50
C ALA A 124 2.58 7.16 -5.98
N LEU A 125 1.89 6.33 -6.78
CA LEU A 125 1.64 6.55 -8.21
C LEU A 125 0.21 7.03 -8.51
N ARG A 126 -0.62 7.22 -7.47
CA ARG A 126 -1.96 7.78 -7.63
C ARG A 126 -1.87 9.30 -7.71
N GLU A 127 -2.51 9.89 -8.71
CA GLU A 127 -2.74 11.33 -8.72
C GLU A 127 -3.70 11.66 -7.56
N GLU A 128 -3.34 12.61 -6.70
CA GLU A 128 -4.29 13.16 -5.73
C GLU A 128 -5.41 13.84 -6.54
N GLU A 129 -6.64 13.33 -6.47
CA GLU A 129 -7.79 14.08 -6.95
C GLU A 129 -7.88 15.37 -6.10
N GLU A 130 -7.43 16.51 -6.64
CA GLU A 130 -7.84 17.81 -6.13
C GLU A 130 -9.37 17.84 -6.22
N GLU A 131 -10.06 17.57 -5.11
CA GLU A 131 -11.46 17.93 -4.98
C GLU A 131 -11.54 19.45 -5.18
N ASP A 132 -11.90 19.87 -6.39
CA ASP A 132 -12.34 21.22 -6.71
C ASP A 132 -13.60 21.52 -5.86
N ILE A 133 -13.42 21.84 -4.58
CA ILE A 133 -14.48 22.37 -3.74
C ILE A 133 -14.73 23.81 -4.22
N TYR A 134 -15.41 23.94 -5.35
CA TYR A 134 -16.08 25.18 -5.76
C TYR A 134 -17.19 25.45 -4.75
N ILE A 135 -16.88 26.21 -3.70
CA ILE A 135 -17.89 26.79 -2.83
C ILE A 135 -18.56 27.90 -3.64
N ASP A 136 -19.66 27.57 -4.33
CA ASP A 136 -20.58 28.55 -4.86
C ASP A 136 -21.35 29.19 -3.69
N ASP A 137 -20.70 30.13 -2.99
CA ASP A 137 -21.34 31.01 -2.01
C ASP A 137 -22.22 32.08 -2.71
N PHE A 138 -22.87 31.75 -3.82
CA PHE A 138 -23.96 32.56 -4.36
C PHE A 138 -25.21 32.32 -3.51
N ILE A 139 -25.36 33.11 -2.45
CA ILE A 139 -26.63 33.28 -1.75
C ILE A 139 -27.53 34.13 -2.67
N PRO A 140 -28.56 33.59 -3.35
CA PRO A 140 -29.53 34.47 -4.00
C PRO A 140 -30.24 35.28 -2.91
N GLU A 141 -30.13 36.61 -2.98
CA GLU A 141 -30.90 37.50 -2.11
C GLU A 141 -32.39 37.14 -2.22
N PRO A 142 -33.10 36.91 -1.09
CA PRO A 142 -34.52 36.63 -1.14
C PRO A 142 -35.26 37.84 -1.73
N PRO A 143 -36.16 37.65 -2.70
CA PRO A 143 -36.87 38.77 -3.32
C PRO A 143 -37.70 39.51 -2.27
N ALA A 144 -37.53 40.84 -2.20
CA ALA A 144 -38.22 41.70 -1.25
C ALA A 144 -39.76 41.51 -1.33
N PRO A 145 -40.45 41.33 -0.20
CA PRO A 145 -41.89 41.12 -0.21
C PRO A 145 -42.62 42.40 -0.63
N LYS A 146 -43.39 42.31 -1.72
CA LYS A 146 -44.31 43.37 -2.16
C LYS A 146 -45.49 43.44 -1.19
N ARG A 147 -45.59 44.56 -0.47
CA ARG A 147 -46.73 44.91 0.40
C ARG A 147 -48.02 45.04 -0.44
N GLY A 148 -49.02 44.21 -0.15
CA GLY A 148 -50.35 44.28 -0.76
C GLY A 148 -51.44 43.74 0.19
N PHE A 149 -52.35 44.66 0.56
CA PHE A 149 -53.72 44.59 1.10
C PHE A 149 -54.33 43.24 1.58
N PHE A 150 -55.05 43.30 2.73
CA PHE A 150 -55.64 42.23 3.58
C PHE A 150 -54.62 41.50 4.48
N GLY A 151 -54.74 41.34 5.79
CA GLY A 151 -55.82 41.58 6.75
C GLY A 151 -55.67 40.61 7.94
N THR A 152 -54.92 41.03 8.97
CA THR A 152 -55.11 40.77 10.42
C THR A 152 -54.95 39.37 11.08
N LEU A 153 -54.33 39.41 12.28
CA LEU A 153 -54.18 38.43 13.40
C LEU A 153 -53.12 37.33 13.24
N ALA A 154 -52.20 37.07 14.18
CA ALA A 154 -52.18 37.35 15.62
C ALA A 154 -50.75 37.62 16.14
N ALA A 155 -50.68 38.51 17.12
CA ALA A 155 -49.52 38.81 17.92
C ALA A 155 -49.25 37.70 18.96
N ILE A 156 -48.08 37.82 19.60
CA ILE A 156 -47.72 37.24 20.91
C ILE A 156 -47.05 35.86 20.84
N PHE A 157 -45.71 35.87 20.76
CA PHE A 157 -44.84 35.27 21.78
C PHE A 157 -43.46 35.93 21.68
N ALA A 158 -43.35 37.14 22.22
CA ALA A 158 -42.07 37.64 22.69
C ALA A 158 -41.73 36.89 23.98
N GLY A 159 -40.74 36.01 23.93
CA GLY A 159 -40.02 35.52 25.12
C GLY A 159 -40.07 34.02 25.35
N ALA A 160 -39.06 33.31 24.87
CA ALA A 160 -38.30 32.32 25.64
C ALA A 160 -37.11 31.79 24.82
N SER A 161 -35.90 32.00 25.37
CA SER A 161 -34.72 31.12 25.31
C SER A 161 -34.35 30.36 24.01
N ALA A 162 -33.20 30.75 23.46
CA ALA A 162 -32.06 29.88 23.14
C ALA A 162 -32.33 28.48 22.54
N GLY A 163 -31.81 28.23 21.33
CA GLY A 163 -31.50 26.87 20.88
C GLY A 163 -31.61 26.59 19.39
N VAL A 164 -30.92 27.35 18.53
CA VAL A 164 -30.56 26.82 17.22
C VAL A 164 -29.31 25.96 17.43
N SER A 165 -29.48 24.68 17.75
CA SER A 165 -28.42 23.69 17.58
C SER A 165 -28.45 23.21 16.15
N LEU A 166 -27.94 24.07 15.26
CA LEU A 166 -27.33 23.57 14.03
C LEU A 166 -26.13 22.74 14.51
N ALA A 167 -26.08 21.47 14.12
CA ALA A 167 -24.94 20.62 14.38
C ALA A 167 -23.72 21.18 13.59
N GLN A 168 -23.10 22.21 14.15
CA GLN A 168 -21.72 22.54 13.87
C GLN A 168 -20.91 21.33 14.31
N GLY A 169 -20.56 20.48 13.36
CA GLY A 169 -19.42 19.60 13.51
C GLY A 169 -18.26 20.47 13.94
N ARG A 170 -17.92 20.38 15.22
CA ARG A 170 -16.81 21.12 15.82
C ARG A 170 -15.57 20.76 15.04
N ARG A 171 -15.06 21.69 14.23
CA ARG A 171 -13.69 21.61 13.73
C ARG A 171 -12.79 21.50 14.95
N HIS A 172 -12.11 20.36 15.07
CA HIS A 172 -11.15 20.12 16.13
C HIS A 172 -9.97 21.07 15.92
N ASN A 173 -9.48 21.68 16.98
CA ASN A 173 -8.45 22.72 16.92
C ASN A 173 -7.02 22.16 16.81
N GLY A 174 -6.87 20.91 16.34
CA GLY A 174 -5.58 20.21 16.19
C GLY A 174 -4.72 20.16 17.46
N ARG A 175 -5.31 20.37 18.64
CA ARG A 175 -4.60 20.46 19.92
C ARG A 175 -5.21 19.48 20.92
N CYS A 176 -4.44 18.47 21.30
CA CYS A 176 -4.78 17.60 22.42
C CYS A 176 -4.58 18.36 23.74
N ASN A 177 -5.62 18.42 24.56
CA ASN A 177 -5.60 19.07 25.87
C ASN A 177 -5.16 18.12 27.00
N GLY A 178 -4.81 16.87 26.67
CA GLY A 178 -4.45 15.81 27.62
C GLY A 178 -5.61 14.90 28.05
N ASP A 179 -6.82 15.10 27.51
CA ASP A 179 -7.98 14.19 27.67
C ASP A 179 -8.19 13.39 26.38
N CYS A 180 -7.43 12.32 26.21
CA CYS A 180 -7.35 11.55 24.97
C CYS A 180 -8.65 10.82 24.61
N ALA A 181 -9.50 10.53 25.59
CA ALA A 181 -10.79 9.85 25.40
C ALA A 181 -11.77 10.63 24.50
N ASN A 182 -11.59 11.96 24.39
CA ASN A 182 -12.46 12.84 23.61
C ASN A 182 -11.75 13.49 22.40
N CYS A 183 -10.51 13.08 22.11
CA CYS A 183 -9.77 13.57 20.95
C CYS A 183 -10.13 12.77 19.69
N PRO A 184 -10.02 13.36 18.48
CA PRO A 184 -10.01 12.58 17.24
C PRO A 184 -8.96 11.45 17.30
N PRO A 185 -9.10 10.37 16.52
CA PRO A 185 -8.12 9.29 16.48
C PRO A 185 -6.73 9.83 16.19
N HIS A 186 -5.74 9.44 16.98
CA HIS A 186 -4.39 9.99 16.90
C HIS A 186 -3.33 9.02 17.42
N TYR A 187 -2.07 9.34 17.13
CA TYR A 187 -0.93 8.53 17.56
C TYR A 187 -0.45 8.91 18.98
N GLY A 188 -0.11 7.88 19.76
CA GLY A 188 0.50 8.03 21.08
C GLY A 188 1.54 6.96 21.39
N TYR A 189 2.39 7.23 22.38
CA TYR A 189 3.54 6.40 22.72
C TYR A 189 3.42 5.79 24.11
N ARG A 190 3.42 4.46 24.20
CA ARG A 190 3.32 3.72 25.48
C ARG A 190 4.25 2.50 25.46
N TYR A 191 4.93 2.19 26.56
CA TYR A 191 5.78 0.99 26.64
C TYR A 191 6.77 0.79 25.47
N GLY A 192 7.34 1.87 24.92
CA GLY A 192 8.31 1.75 23.83
C GLY A 192 7.72 1.60 22.41
N ARG A 193 6.39 1.70 22.25
CA ARG A 193 5.71 1.50 20.97
C ARG A 193 4.70 2.61 20.69
N TRP A 194 4.48 2.88 19.40
CA TRP A 194 3.44 3.78 18.91
C TRP A 194 2.13 3.02 18.73
N TYR A 195 1.02 3.62 19.16
CA TYR A 195 -0.33 3.09 19.01
C TYR A 195 -1.24 4.15 18.39
N TYR A 196 -2.21 3.69 17.61
CA TYR A 196 -3.27 4.52 17.03
C TYR A 196 -4.57 4.29 17.80
N GLY A 197 -5.24 5.38 18.21
CA GLY A 197 -6.54 5.28 18.88
C GLY A 197 -6.84 6.46 19.78
N HIS A 198 -7.67 6.23 20.79
CA HIS A 198 -8.10 7.25 21.76
C HIS A 198 -7.44 7.08 23.15
N ASP A 199 -6.85 5.91 23.42
CA ASP A 199 -6.42 5.52 24.77
C ASP A 199 -4.88 5.46 24.90
N HIS A 200 -4.26 6.62 25.10
CA HIS A 200 -2.84 6.68 25.46
C HIS A 200 -2.54 7.82 26.46
N ASP A 201 -1.79 7.50 27.51
CA ASP A 201 -1.48 8.45 28.60
C ASP A 201 -0.19 9.27 28.34
N HIS A 202 0.61 8.89 27.34
CA HIS A 202 1.93 9.48 27.08
C HIS A 202 2.19 9.67 25.57
N GLY A 203 3.00 10.70 25.25
CA GLY A 203 3.56 10.91 23.91
C GLY A 203 2.55 11.17 22.80
N CYS A 204 1.49 11.91 23.09
CA CYS A 204 0.51 12.36 22.09
C CYS A 204 1.16 13.21 20.99
N GLU A 205 0.91 12.87 19.72
CA GLU A 205 1.43 13.62 18.56
C GLU A 205 0.96 15.08 18.49
N PHE A 206 -0.21 15.38 19.07
CA PHE A 206 -0.75 16.74 19.14
C PHE A 206 -0.21 17.58 20.32
N GLY A 207 0.85 17.13 20.99
CA GLY A 207 1.64 17.95 21.90
C GLY A 207 1.01 18.21 23.28
N GLY A 208 0.28 17.24 23.83
CA GLY A 208 -0.25 17.29 25.19
C GLY A 208 0.63 16.51 26.18
N ASN A 209 1.50 17.19 26.94
CA ASN A 209 2.02 16.64 28.18
C ASN A 209 2.36 17.78 29.15
N LYS A 210 1.43 18.14 30.03
CA LYS A 210 1.79 18.95 31.21
C LYS A 210 2.46 18.01 32.22
N GLY A 211 3.80 18.06 32.18
CA GLY A 211 4.84 17.53 33.08
C GLY A 211 4.45 16.74 34.33
N SER A 212 5.24 15.76 34.75
CA SER A 212 6.61 16.01 35.20
C SER A 212 7.37 14.68 35.32
N GLY A 213 8.65 14.69 34.95
CA GLY A 213 9.51 13.52 35.13
C GLY A 213 9.81 13.24 36.60
N SER A 214 9.85 11.95 36.95
CA SER A 214 10.82 11.37 37.87
C SER A 214 11.11 9.96 37.35
N MET A 215 12.39 9.70 37.10
CA MET A 215 12.94 8.36 37.13
C MET A 215 13.33 8.12 38.59
N ASP A 216 12.69 7.14 39.22
CA ASP A 216 13.19 6.46 40.41
C ASP A 216 13.41 4.99 40.04
#